data_AF-A0A372GB63-F1
#
_entry.id   AF-A0A372GB63-F1
#
_cell.length_a   1.000
_cell.length_b   1.000
_cell.length_c   1.000
_cell.angle_alpha   90.00
_cell.angle_beta   90.00
_cell.angle_gamma   90.00
#
_symmetry.space_group_name_H-M   'P 1'
#
loop_
_entity.id
_entity.type
_entity.pdbx_description
1 polymer ?
#
loop_
_entity_poly.entity_id
_entity_poly.type
_entity_poly.pdbx_seq_one_letter_code
_entity_poly.pdbx_strand_id
1 'polypeptide(L)'
;MAVTYEQARETVRERFEPGWTNGTFCLDDRMIVENDEFYVFNIDAYEFIVGGDVAFSTVGGVTIVFKEDGRVESRPSVLIATDPSIRSRPNPSPTLRY
;
A
#
# COMPACT_ATOMS: atom_id res chain seq x y z
N MET A 1 -12.91 -6.85 -16.80
CA MET A 1 -11.58 -6.28 -17.06
C MET A 1 -10.87 -6.23 -15.73
N ALA A 2 -9.62 -6.67 -15.66
CA ALA A 2 -8.88 -6.58 -14.42
C ALA A 2 -8.55 -5.12 -14.07
N VAL A 3 -8.63 -4.78 -12.79
CA VAL A 3 -8.28 -3.47 -12.23
C VAL A 3 -6.78 -3.21 -12.46
N THR A 4 -6.46 -2.01 -12.96
CA THR A 4 -5.06 -1.62 -13.13
C THR A 4 -4.43 -1.24 -11.79
N TYR A 5 -3.10 -1.21 -11.72
CA TYR A 5 -2.41 -0.77 -10.52
C TYR A 5 -2.81 0.64 -10.10
N GLU A 6 -2.96 1.55 -11.06
CA GLU A 6 -3.34 2.94 -10.81
C GLU A 6 -4.76 3.02 -10.24
N GLN A 7 -5.71 2.27 -10.80
CA GLN A 7 -7.08 2.20 -10.26
C GLN A 7 -7.11 1.62 -8.85
N ALA A 8 -6.31 0.57 -8.60
CA ALA A 8 -6.18 -0.03 -7.27
C ALA A 8 -5.58 0.97 -6.26
N ARG A 9 -4.55 1.73 -6.68
CA ARG A 9 -3.93 2.76 -5.85
C ARG A 9 -4.92 3.85 -5.47
N GLU A 10 -5.67 4.40 -6.44
CA GLU A 10 -6.68 5.42 -6.15
C GLU A 10 -7.78 4.88 -5.23
N THR A 11 -8.20 3.63 -5.41
CA THR A 11 -9.16 2.96 -4.50
C THR A 11 -8.65 2.92 -3.06
N VAL A 12 -7.36 2.63 -2.86
CA VAL A 12 -6.73 2.66 -1.52
C VAL A 12 -6.74 4.07 -0.95
N ARG A 13 -6.33 5.08 -1.74
CA ARG A 13 -6.32 6.47 -1.29
C ARG A 13 -7.70 6.95 -0.88
N GLU A 14 -8.69 6.79 -1.74
CA GLU A 14 -10.08 7.20 -1.48
C GLU A 14 -10.67 6.54 -0.23
N ARG A 15 -10.28 5.29 0.05
CA ARG A 15 -10.77 4.54 1.22
C ARG A 15 -10.13 5.00 2.53
N PHE A 16 -8.83 5.28 2.54
CA PHE A 16 -8.08 5.47 3.80
C PHE A 16 -7.70 6.93 4.07
N GLU A 17 -7.38 7.71 3.04
CA GLU A 17 -6.90 9.09 3.19
C GLU A 17 -7.92 10.02 3.88
N PRO A 18 -9.24 10.01 3.53
CA PRO A 18 -10.21 10.93 4.16
C PRO A 18 -10.43 10.72 5.66
N GLY A 19 -10.19 9.50 6.16
CA GLY A 19 -10.39 9.11 7.56
C GLY A 19 -9.09 8.98 8.35
N TRP A 20 -7.94 9.34 7.77
CA TRP A 20 -6.65 9.12 8.39
C TRP A 20 -6.39 10.12 9.52
N THR A 21 -6.16 9.62 10.73
CA THR A 21 -5.94 10.44 11.93
C THR A 21 -4.55 10.29 12.55
N ASN A 22 -3.74 9.35 12.05
CA ASN A 22 -2.46 8.98 12.66
C ASN A 22 -1.31 9.60 11.84
N GLY A 23 -1.01 10.88 12.05
CA GLY A 23 0.03 11.58 11.28
C GLY A 23 -0.37 11.91 9.84
N THR A 24 0.61 12.14 8.96
CA THR A 24 0.36 12.40 7.53
C THR A 24 0.22 11.09 6.79
N PHE A 25 -0.91 10.90 6.10
CA PHE A 25 -1.16 9.72 5.28
C PHE A 25 -0.05 9.53 4.23
N CYS A 26 0.52 8.33 4.18
CA CYS A 26 1.52 7.94 3.22
C CYS A 26 1.17 6.58 2.61
N LEU A 27 1.22 6.50 1.29
CA LEU A 27 1.09 5.25 0.53
C LEU A 27 2.42 5.00 -0.16
N ASP A 28 3.17 3.98 0.26
CA ASP A 28 4.43 3.62 -0.40
C ASP A 28 4.15 2.85 -1.68
N ASP A 29 4.14 3.59 -2.79
CA ASP A 29 3.89 3.08 -4.14
C ASP A 29 5.16 3.04 -5.00
N ARG A 30 6.36 3.08 -4.40
CA ARG A 30 7.65 3.01 -5.15
C ARG A 30 7.86 1.65 -5.82
N MET A 31 7.35 0.60 -5.18
CA MET A 31 7.38 -0.77 -5.71
C MET A 31 5.95 -1.26 -5.90
N ILE A 32 5.71 -1.94 -7.01
CA ILE A 32 4.47 -2.68 -7.25
C ILE A 32 4.72 -4.09 -6.73
N VAL A 33 4.04 -4.42 -5.63
CA VAL A 33 4.03 -5.75 -5.03
C VAL A 33 2.71 -6.42 -5.38
N GLU A 34 2.75 -7.57 -6.05
CA GLU A 34 1.56 -8.21 -6.62
C GLU A 34 1.76 -9.71 -6.86
N ASN A 35 0.66 -10.46 -6.94
CA ASN A 35 0.61 -11.76 -7.60
C ASN A 35 -0.46 -11.71 -8.71
N ASP A 36 -0.89 -12.86 -9.23
CA ASP A 36 -1.91 -12.90 -10.30
C ASP A 36 -3.31 -12.47 -9.82
N GLU A 37 -3.56 -12.46 -8.51
CA GLU A 37 -4.88 -12.22 -7.91
C GLU A 37 -5.05 -10.79 -7.38
N PHE A 38 -4.02 -10.20 -6.78
CA PHE A 38 -4.14 -8.91 -6.08
C PHE A 38 -2.85 -8.07 -6.12
N TYR A 39 -3.00 -6.76 -5.90
CA TYR A 39 -1.93 -5.83 -5.57
C TYR A 39 -1.83 -5.67 -4.05
N VAL A 40 -0.63 -5.42 -3.55
CA VAL A 40 -0.33 -5.17 -2.14
C VAL A 40 0.12 -3.72 -1.97
N PHE A 41 -0.40 -3.07 -0.94
CA PHE A 41 -0.14 -1.67 -0.61
C PHE A 41 0.29 -1.52 0.85
N ASN A 42 1.39 -0.81 1.05
CA ASN A 42 1.86 -0.37 2.36
C ASN A 42 1.32 1.03 2.63
N ILE A 43 0.47 1.14 3.64
CA ILE A 43 -0.07 2.40 4.13
C ILE A 43 0.64 2.70 5.44
N ASP A 44 1.30 3.84 5.49
CA ASP A 44 2.09 4.27 6.63
C ASP A 44 1.69 5.68 7.06
N ALA A 45 2.05 6.02 8.30
CA ALA A 45 2.02 7.38 8.80
C ALA A 45 3.41 8.02 8.65
N TYR A 46 3.49 9.18 7.99
CA TYR A 46 4.65 10.05 8.14
C TYR A 46 4.42 10.92 9.38
N GLU A 47 5.19 10.67 10.44
CA GLU A 47 5.23 11.53 11.63
C GLU A 47 6.61 12.16 11.75
N PHE A 48 6.64 13.50 11.79
CA PHE A 48 7.84 14.22 12.21
C PHE A 48 7.95 14.10 13.72
N ILE A 49 8.80 13.21 14.23
CA ILE A 49 9.18 13.27 15.64
C ILE A 49 10.01 14.55 15.82
N VAL A 50 9.65 15.37 16.80
CA VAL A 50 10.45 16.53 17.24
C VAL A 50 11.87 16.04 17.54
N GLY A 51 12.81 16.28 16.62
CA GLY A 51 14.15 15.70 16.66
C GLY A 51 14.82 15.48 15.29
N GLY A 52 14.06 15.50 14.19
CA GLY A 52 14.61 15.39 12.84
C GLY A 52 14.72 13.96 12.30
N ASP A 53 14.22 12.97 13.05
CA ASP A 53 14.17 11.57 12.63
C ASP A 53 12.77 11.20 12.10
N VAL A 54 12.76 10.55 10.94
CA VAL A 54 11.55 9.99 10.32
C VAL A 54 11.21 8.69 11.04
N ALA A 55 10.06 8.63 11.69
CA ALA A 55 9.52 7.39 12.23
C ALA A 55 8.40 6.87 11.33
N PHE A 56 8.47 5.57 11.00
CA PHE A 56 7.46 4.86 10.23
C PHE A 56 6.68 3.94 11.16
N SER A 57 5.36 3.98 11.10
CA SER A 57 4.48 3.03 11.77
C SER A 57 3.56 2.38 10.73
N THR A 58 3.77 1.08 10.50
CA THR A 58 2.91 0.27 9.63
C THR A 58 1.74 -0.26 10.45
N VAL A 59 0.52 0.09 10.06
CA VAL A 59 -0.70 -0.31 10.78
C VAL A 59 -1.02 -1.78 10.50
N GLY A 60 -0.57 -2.70 11.38
CA GLY A 60 -1.17 -4.00 11.72
C GLY A 60 -1.32 -5.09 10.64
N GLY A 61 -1.28 -4.76 9.35
CA GLY A 61 -1.47 -5.66 8.22
C GLY A 61 -1.24 -4.91 6.90
N VAL A 62 -1.04 -5.64 5.81
CA VAL A 62 -0.90 -5.01 4.47
C VAL A 62 -2.27 -4.94 3.81
N THR A 63 -2.52 -3.82 3.15
CA THR A 63 -3.76 -3.63 2.38
C THR A 63 -3.60 -4.32 1.05
N ILE A 64 -4.60 -5.09 0.62
CA ILE A 64 -4.62 -5.71 -0.70
C ILE A 64 -5.81 -5.23 -1.52
N VAL A 65 -5.65 -5.20 -2.83
CA VAL A 65 -6.72 -4.90 -3.79
C VAL A 65 -6.80 -6.02 -4.81
N PHE A 66 -7.94 -6.70 -4.88
CA PHE A 66 -8.17 -7.76 -5.85
C PHE A 66 -8.26 -7.20 -7.27
N LYS A 67 -7.55 -7.85 -8.19
CA LYS A 67 -7.52 -7.45 -9.61
C LYS A 67 -8.83 -7.73 -10.32
N GLU A 68 -9.62 -8.69 -9.85
CA GLU A 68 -10.89 -9.07 -10.49
C GLU A 68 -11.96 -7.98 -10.37
N ASP A 69 -12.13 -7.43 -9.16
CA ASP A 69 -13.28 -6.60 -8.80
C ASP A 69 -12.91 -5.30 -8.06
N GLY A 70 -11.64 -5.08 -7.74
CA GLY A 70 -11.17 -3.90 -7.00
C GLY A 70 -11.47 -3.95 -5.51
N ARG A 71 -11.91 -5.10 -4.98
CA ARG A 71 -12.24 -5.25 -3.57
C ARG A 71 -11.01 -5.06 -2.70
N VAL A 72 -11.16 -4.27 -1.63
CA VAL A 72 -10.10 -3.98 -0.67
C VAL A 72 -10.23 -4.88 0.55
N GLU A 73 -9.14 -5.57 0.90
CA GLU A 73 -9.02 -6.38 2.12
C GLU A 73 -7.71 -6.05 2.86
N SER A 74 -7.58 -6.55 4.10
CA SER A 74 -6.31 -6.56 4.81
C SER A 74 -5.86 -8.01 5.03
N ARG A 75 -4.57 -8.26 4.85
CA ARG A 75 -3.92 -9.55 5.11
C ARG A 75 -2.77 -9.37 6.10
N PRO A 76 -2.50 -10.36 6.96
CA PRO A 76 -1.27 -10.37 7.75
C PRO A 76 -0.04 -10.26 6.84
N SER A 77 0.88 -9.35 7.17
CA SER A 77 2.11 -9.12 6.40
C SER A 77 2.95 -10.38 6.25
N VAL A 78 2.97 -11.25 7.26
CA VAL A 78 3.67 -12.54 7.21
C VAL A 78 3.15 -13.43 6.08
N LEU A 79 1.85 -13.47 5.82
CA LEU A 79 1.29 -14.31 4.76
C LEU A 79 1.74 -13.81 3.39
N ILE A 80 1.76 -12.49 3.18
CA ILE A 80 2.27 -11.90 1.94
C ILE A 80 3.78 -12.12 1.79
N ALA A 81 4.55 -11.98 2.87
CA ALA A 81 6.00 -12.16 2.84
C ALA A 81 6.42 -13.60 2.56
N THR A 82 5.61 -14.59 2.96
CA THR A 82 5.89 -16.02 2.73
C THR A 82 5.25 -16.59 1.47
N ASP A 83 4.41 -15.82 0.76
CA ASP A 83 3.75 -16.28 -0.46
C ASP A 83 4.76 -16.28 -1.64
N PRO A 84 5.10 -17.45 -2.21
CA PRO A 84 6.08 -17.55 -3.29
C PRO A 84 5.58 -17.00 -4.63
N SER A 85 4.29 -16.74 -4.78
CA SER A 85 3.70 -16.14 -5.99
C SER A 85 3.87 -14.63 -6.04
N ILE A 86 4.14 -14.00 -4.89
CA ILE A 86 4.31 -12.55 -4.78
C ILE A 86 5.59 -12.13 -5.49
N ARG A 87 5.44 -11.13 -6.35
CA ARG A 87 6.52 -10.50 -7.10
C ARG A 87 6.55 -9.03 -6.76
N SER A 88 7.74 -8.46 -6.82
CA SER A 88 7.97 -7.04 -6.66
C SER A 88 8.70 -6.50 -7.88
N ARG A 89 8.25 -5.35 -8.38
CA ARG A 89 8.89 -4.63 -9.48
C ARG A 89 8.81 -3.12 -9.23
N PRO A 90 9.75 -2.31 -9.77
CA PRO A 90 9.66 -0.87 -9.67
C PRO A 90 8.34 -0.34 -10.25
N ASN A 91 7.72 0.62 -9.57
CA ASN A 91 6.62 1.39 -10.15
C ASN A 91 7.20 2.39 -11.16
N PRO A 92 6.78 2.37 -12.44
CA PRO A 92 7.25 3.36 -13.42
C PRO A 92 6.77 4.80 -13.12
N SER A 93 5.72 4.94 -12.31
CA SER A 93 5.07 6.23 -12.00
C SER A 93 4.70 6.33 -10.51
N PRO A 94 5.70 6.37 -9.61
CA PRO A 94 5.45 6.50 -8.17
C PRO A 94 4.89 7.88 -7.83
N THR A 95 3.96 7.92 -6.89
CA THR A 95 3.41 9.15 -6.30
C THR A 95 4.21 9.57 -5.07
N LEU A 96 4.83 8.62 -4.36
CA LEU A 96 5.74 8.92 -3.28
C LEU A 96 7.09 9.45 -3.81
N ARG A 97 7.45 10.67 -3.42
CA ARG A 97 8.72 11.33 -3.80
C ARG A 97 9.51 11.68 -2.53
N TYR A 98 10.40 10.80 -2.10
CA TYR A 98 11.38 11.07 -1.05
C TYR A 98 12.72 10.45 -1.43
#